data_AF-A0A7C1LIS3-F1
#
_entry.id   AF-A0A7C1LIS3-F1
#
_cell.length_a   1.000
_cell.length_b   1.000
_cell.length_c   1.000
_cell.angle_alpha   90.00
_cell.angle_beta   90.00
_cell.angle_gamma   90.00
#
_symmetry.space_group_name_H-M   'P 1'
#
loop_
_entity.id
_entity.type
_entity.pdbx_description
1 polymer ?
#
loop_
_entity_poly.entity_id
_entity_poly.type
_entity_poly.pdbx_seq_one_letter_code
_entity_poly.pdbx_strand_id
1 'polypeptide(L)' 'MNSEKLIIHIVKDTGLSRGEIIEMIEQKKTSLRGKLSDALALFMIAKELAVNLELEKNRYLDDWI' A
#
# COMPACT_ATOMS: atom_id res chain seq x y z
N MET A 1 -8.90 -6.98 2.30
CA MET A 1 -7.43 -6.78 2.47
C MET A 1 -7.10 -6.57 3.95
N ASN A 2 -6.03 -7.17 4.48
CA ASN A 2 -5.50 -6.76 5.78
C ASN A 2 -4.34 -5.79 5.54
N SER A 3 -4.62 -4.48 5.58
CA SER A 3 -3.65 -3.39 5.35
C SER A 3 -2.37 -3.56 6.18
N GLU A 4 -2.49 -4.17 7.35
CA GLU A 4 -1.38 -4.50 8.24
C GLU A 4 -0.33 -5.42 7.58
N LYS A 5 -0.77 -6.46 6.88
CA LYS A 5 0.13 -7.41 6.22
C LYS A 5 0.91 -6.74 5.10
N LEU A 6 0.25 -5.86 4.35
CA LEU A 6 0.88 -5.12 3.27
C LEU A 6 1.87 -4.08 3.80
N ILE A 7 1.55 -3.38 4.90
CA ILE A 7 2.51 -2.50 5.61
C ILE A 7 3.74 -3.29 6.04
N ILE A 8 3.57 -4.45 6.69
CA ILE A 8 4.70 -5.30 7.11
C ILE A 8 5.57 -5.71 5.92
N HIS A 9 4.95 -6.01 4.78
CA HIS A 9 5.69 -6.39 3.58
C HIS A 9 6.48 -5.23 3.00
N ILE A 10 5.87 -4.04 2.91
CA ILE A 10 6.56 -2.82 2.46
C ILE A 10 7.72 -2.49 3.40
N VAL A 11 7.53 -2.56 4.72
CA VAL A 11 8.61 -2.34 5.71
C VAL A 11 9.79 -3.30 5.45
N LYS A 12 9.50 -4.57 5.20
CA LYS A 12 10.54 -5.59 4.96
C LYS A 12 11.30 -5.37 3.65
N ASP A 13 10.60 -5.02 2.57
CA ASP A 13 11.20 -4.84 1.24
C ASP A 13 11.98 -3.52 1.12
N THR A 14 11.51 -2.46 1.79
CA THR A 14 12.01 -1.09 1.59
C THR A 14 12.88 -0.58 2.74
N GLY A 15 12.79 -1.19 3.92
CA GLY A 15 13.44 -0.71 5.14
C GLY A 15 12.77 0.52 5.76
N LEU A 16 11.70 1.05 5.16
CA LEU A 16 10.93 2.17 5.71
C LEU A 16 10.26 1.76 7.01
N SER A 17 10.15 2.72 7.93
CA SER A 17 9.36 2.55 9.12
C SER A 17 7.86 2.60 8.81
N ARG A 18 7.07 2.06 9.74
CA ARG A 18 5.61 2.18 9.68
C ARG A 18 5.13 3.64 9.64
N GLY A 19 5.82 4.53 10.37
CA GLY A 19 5.49 5.95 10.42
C GLY A 19 5.61 6.60 9.05
N GLU A 20 6.72 6.34 8.35
CA GLU A 20 6.96 6.82 6.98
C GLU A 20 5.87 6.33 6.01
N ILE A 21 5.47 5.06 6.11
CA ILE A 21 4.39 4.51 5.26
C ILE A 21 3.05 5.22 5.53
N ILE A 22 2.72 5.50 6.80
CA ILE A 22 1.49 6.22 7.16
C ILE A 22 1.53 7.66 6.64
N GLU A 23 2.67 8.34 6.76
CA GLU A 23 2.85 9.68 6.21
C GLU A 23 2.67 9.70 4.69
N MET A 24 3.21 8.72 3.97
CA MET A 24 3.01 8.56 2.53
C MET A 24 1.53 8.36 2.19
N ILE A 25 0.78 7.57 2.97
CA ILE A 25 -0.67 7.36 2.76
C ILE A 25 -1.42 8.68 2.88
N GLU A 26 -1.16 9.45 3.94
CA GLU A 26 -1.83 10.72 4.17
C GLU A 26 -1.48 11.74 3.09
N GLN A 27 -0.21 11.87 2.73
CA GLN A 27 0.23 12.74 1.62
C GLN A 27 -0.50 12.39 0.32
N LYS A 28 -0.63 11.10 0.02
CA LYS A 28 -1.30 10.62 -1.20
C LYS A 28 -2.80 10.90 -1.17
N LYS A 29 -3.45 10.70 -0.02
CA LYS A 29 -4.86 11.06 0.19
C LYS A 29 -5.08 12.56 0.01
N THR A 30 -4.23 13.40 0.59
CA THR A 30 -4.29 14.86 0.41
C THR A 30 -4.12 15.26 -1.06
N SER A 31 -3.17 14.66 -1.78
CA SER A 31 -2.92 14.94 -3.20
C SER A 31 -4.14 14.66 -4.09
N LEU A 32 -4.97 13.69 -3.70
CA LEU A 32 -6.20 13.29 -4.40
C LEU A 32 -7.48 13.84 -3.73
N ARG A 33 -7.35 14.91 -2.93
CA ARG A 33 -8.47 15.60 -2.25
C ARG A 33 -9.31 14.66 -1.37
N GLY A 34 -8.68 13.70 -0.72
CA GLY A 34 -9.31 12.76 0.21
C GLY A 34 -10.19 11.69 -0.45
N LYS A 35 -10.18 11.57 -1.78
CA LYS A 35 -11.01 10.58 -2.51
C LYS A 35 -10.44 9.15 -2.51
N LEU A 36 -9.28 8.94 -1.89
CA LEU A 36 -8.59 7.66 -1.89
C LEU A 36 -8.79 6.94 -0.56
N SER A 37 -9.13 5.64 -0.60
CA SER A 37 -9.11 4.81 0.59
C SER A 37 -7.67 4.49 1.01
N ASP A 38 -7.43 4.25 2.30
CA ASP A 38 -6.11 3.87 2.82
C ASP A 38 -5.57 2.61 2.13
N ALA A 39 -6.46 1.66 1.81
CA ALA A 39 -6.11 0.44 1.11
C ALA A 39 -5.53 0.71 -0.29
N LEU A 40 -6.18 1.59 -1.04
CA LEU A 40 -5.73 1.96 -2.38
C LEU A 40 -4.49 2.86 -2.32
N ALA A 41 -4.39 3.76 -1.35
CA ALA A 41 -3.20 4.55 -1.09
C ALA A 41 -1.98 3.64 -0.87
N LEU A 42 -2.13 2.67 0.02
CA LEU A 42 -1.09 1.71 0.37
C LEU A 42 -0.69 0.83 -0.82
N PHE A 43 -1.64 0.40 -1.65
CA PHE A 43 -1.34 -0.35 -2.87
C PHE A 43 -0.54 0.48 -3.87
N MET A 44 -0.92 1.74 -4.09
CA MET A 44 -0.17 2.62 -4.99
C MET A 44 1.25 2.88 -4.46
N ILE A 45 1.41 3.10 -3.16
CA ILE A 45 2.72 3.27 -2.52
C ILE A 45 3.59 2.02 -2.74
N ALA A 46 3.05 0.83 -2.54
CA ALA A 46 3.78 -0.41 -2.78
C ALA A 46 4.27 -0.53 -4.24
N LYS A 47 3.44 -0.10 -5.21
CA LYS A 47 3.83 -0.07 -6.63
C LYS A 47 4.91 0.97 -6.92
N GLU A 48 4.80 2.17 -6.35
CA GLU A 48 5.79 3.25 -6.49
C GLU A 48 7.14 2.88 -5.89
N LEU A 49 7.14 2.14 -4.78
CA LEU A 49 8.33 1.62 -4.12
C LEU A 49 8.89 0.33 -4.76
N ALA A 50 8.31 -0.12 -5.87
CA ALA A 50 8.67 -1.37 -6.55
C ALA A 50 8.68 -2.61 -5.63
N VAL A 51 7.86 -2.60 -4.59
CA VAL A 51 7.72 -3.72 -3.64
C VAL A 51 7.22 -4.92 -4.41
N ASN A 52 7.88 -6.06 -4.25
CA ASN A 52 7.46 -7.27 -4.93
C ASN A 52 6.20 -7.83 -4.25
N LEU A 53 5.04 -7.51 -4.85
CA LEU A 53 3.73 -7.98 -4.41
C LEU A 53 3.39 -9.39 -4.93
N GLU A 54 4.36 -10.17 -5.42
CA GLU A 54 4.15 -11.56 -5.90
C GLU A 54 3.61 -12.54 -4.85
N LEU A 55 3.36 -12.09 -3.62
CA LEU A 55 2.59 -12.84 -2.64
C LEU A 55 1.11 -12.86 -3.05
N GLU A 56 0.66 -14.02 -3.54
CA GLU A 56 -0.71 -14.45 -3.89
C GLU A 56 -1.35 -13.89 -5.17
N LYS A 57 -0.80 -14.25 -6.33
CA LYS A 57 -1.43 -14.12 -7.66
C LYS A 57 -2.90 -14.61 -7.75
N ASN A 58 -3.43 -15.32 -6.75
CA ASN A 58 -4.78 -15.89 -6.69
C ASN A 58 -5.77 -15.20 -5.73
N ARG A 59 -5.42 -14.10 -5.04
CA ARG A 59 -6.36 -13.44 -4.10
C ARG A 59 -6.44 -11.92 -4.14
N TYR A 60 -5.53 -11.24 -4.86
CA TYR A 60 -5.47 -9.77 -4.84
C TYR A 60 -6.22 -9.09 -6.00
N LEU A 61 -6.66 -9.82 -7.02
CA LEU A 61 -7.25 -9.25 -8.24
C LEU A 61 -8.74 -9.55 -8.46
N ASP A 62 -9.32 -10.50 -7.71
CA ASP A 62 -10.72 -10.91 -7.92
C ASP A 62 -11.75 -9.96 -7.28
N ASP A 63 -11.34 -9.08 -6.37
CA ASP A 63 -12.24 -8.13 -5.69
C ASP A 63 -12.35 -6.76 -6.41
N TRP A 64 -11.87 -6.65 -7.66
CA TRP A 64 -11.81 -5.39 -8.41
C TRP A 64 -12.60 -5.37 -9.74
N ILE A 65 -13.36 -6.43 -10.06
CA ILE A 65 -14.29 -6.49 -11.22
C ILE A 65 -15.72 -6.72 -10.71
#